data_AF-A0A8J5XVY1-F1
#
_entry.id   AF-A0A8J5XVY1-F1
#
_cell.length_a   1.000
_cell.length_b   1.000
_cell.length_c   1.000
_cell.angle_alpha   90.00
_cell.angle_beta   90.00
_cell.angle_gamma   90.00
#
_symmetry.space_group_name_H-M   'P 1'
#
loop_
_entity.id
_entity.type
_entity.pdbx_description
1 polymer ?
#
loop_
_entity_poly.entity_id
_entity_poly.type
_entity_poly.pdbx_seq_one_letter_code
_entity_poly.pdbx_strand_id
1 'polypeptide(L)'
;MVAPLSAWPWEHLGIFKYILYGPLAAKAWYSWMYEDNILKDLWCIHILLICTLRGFIHQLWSSYNSMFFLTRNRWIKQQEPLYYWAHRLFHKPYLFNHYHSLHHSSPVPHPFTAGHATPLEHLVLCTVIGIPITGSILMGYGSTAMIYGHVLVFDFFRCLGHSNAEVVPHEVFNKLPLLRYFIYTPTYHSLHHTEMETNFSMHAPFALRSFASTPFCMRMFLLPFWPLTFMIMLVMWGWSKTFLFSFYNLRGRLHQTWVVPRFGFQYFLPFATKGINRHIEEAILRADRLGVKVISLAALNKNEALNGGGTLFVNKHPELKVRVVHGNTLTAAVILNEFSKDVKEVFLTGATSKLGRATALYLCRKRVRVLMLTSSTERFQKILKEAPVDCQNYLVQVTKYQAAQNCKTWIVGKWITPWEQSWAPSGTHFHQFVVPPILPIRRDCTYGDLAAMRLPPDVEGLGSCEYTMERGVVHACHAGGVVHQLEGWSHHEVGAIDVDRIDLVWEAALKHGLKPVSSVNN
;
A
#
# COMPACT_ATOMS: atom_id res chain seq x y z
N MET A 1 24.76 9.93 -30.74
CA MET A 1 24.11 11.25 -30.94
C MET A 1 23.17 11.50 -29.76
N VAL A 2 23.05 12.75 -29.31
CA VAL A 2 22.07 13.16 -28.30
C VAL A 2 20.65 13.01 -28.89
N ALA A 3 19.67 12.60 -28.09
CA ALA A 3 18.33 12.34 -28.60
C ALA A 3 17.61 13.66 -28.98
N PRO A 4 16.73 13.69 -30.00
CA PRO A 4 15.92 14.86 -30.27
C PRO A 4 15.15 15.29 -29.00
N LEU A 5 15.16 16.58 -28.69
CA LEU A 5 14.51 17.20 -27.52
C LEU A 5 15.08 16.79 -26.14
N SER A 6 16.32 16.27 -26.03
CA SER A 6 16.93 15.86 -24.74
C SER A 6 17.91 16.85 -24.09
N ALA A 7 18.59 17.71 -24.86
CA ALA A 7 19.38 18.80 -24.29
C ALA A 7 18.49 19.86 -23.64
N TRP A 8 18.99 20.64 -22.67
CA TRP A 8 18.28 21.79 -22.09
C TRP A 8 17.85 22.74 -23.23
N PRO A 9 16.58 23.21 -23.30
CA PRO A 9 16.17 24.13 -24.34
C PRO A 9 17.11 25.34 -24.32
N TRP A 10 17.58 25.71 -25.50
CA TRP A 10 18.42 26.88 -25.69
C TRP A 10 19.85 26.81 -25.15
N GLU A 11 20.35 25.66 -24.67
CA GLU A 11 21.75 25.51 -24.23
C GLU A 11 22.73 25.85 -25.37
N HIS A 12 22.57 25.21 -26.52
CA HIS A 12 23.33 25.49 -27.75
C HIS A 12 23.09 26.89 -28.35
N LEU A 13 22.16 27.67 -27.80
CA LEU A 13 21.82 29.02 -28.25
C LEU A 13 22.21 30.12 -27.25
N GLY A 14 22.68 29.79 -26.04
CA GLY A 14 23.26 30.74 -25.10
C GLY A 14 22.41 31.99 -24.83
N ILE A 15 22.83 33.14 -25.35
CA ILE A 15 22.10 34.42 -25.31
C ILE A 15 21.21 34.65 -26.55
N PHE A 16 21.53 34.04 -27.69
CA PHE A 16 20.77 34.18 -28.95
C PHE A 16 19.32 33.68 -28.83
N LYS A 17 19.00 32.88 -27.81
CA LYS A 17 17.62 32.49 -27.46
C LYS A 17 16.64 33.66 -27.30
N TYR A 18 17.12 34.83 -26.88
CA TYR A 18 16.26 36.02 -26.75
C TYR A 18 15.87 36.62 -28.11
N ILE A 19 16.60 36.32 -29.20
CA ILE A 19 16.25 36.72 -30.56
C ILE A 19 14.95 36.05 -31.03
N LEU A 20 14.53 34.93 -30.42
CA LEU A 20 13.25 34.28 -30.71
C LEU A 20 12.03 35.15 -30.33
N TYR A 21 12.20 36.10 -29.40
CA TYR A 21 11.19 37.14 -29.13
C TYR A 21 11.25 38.31 -30.13
N GLY A 22 12.35 38.43 -30.88
CA GLY A 22 12.57 39.49 -31.88
C GLY A 22 11.45 39.57 -32.93
N PRO A 23 11.06 38.47 -33.61
CA PRO A 23 9.94 38.48 -34.54
C PRO A 23 8.60 38.89 -33.91
N LEU A 24 8.33 38.50 -32.66
CA LEU A 24 7.10 38.88 -31.96
C LEU A 24 7.09 40.38 -31.60
N ALA A 25 8.22 40.89 -31.10
CA ALA A 25 8.38 42.31 -30.78
C ALA A 25 8.37 43.19 -32.04
N ALA A 26 9.04 42.76 -33.11
CA ALA A 26 9.05 43.44 -34.40
C ALA A 26 7.65 43.45 -35.05
N LYS A 27 6.88 42.36 -34.97
CA LYS A 27 5.49 42.32 -35.48
C LYS A 27 4.57 43.23 -34.67
N ALA A 28 4.66 43.19 -33.33
CA ALA A 28 3.89 44.08 -32.46
C ALA A 28 4.23 45.57 -32.71
N TRP A 29 5.51 45.89 -32.89
CA TRP A 29 5.97 47.24 -33.26
C TRP A 29 5.48 47.67 -34.65
N TYR A 30 5.57 46.78 -35.64
CA TYR A 30 5.09 47.04 -37.00
C TYR A 30 3.58 47.30 -37.03
N SER A 31 2.78 46.45 -36.38
CA SER A 31 1.32 46.63 -36.28
C SER A 31 0.98 47.95 -35.57
N TRP A 32 1.67 48.29 -34.48
CA TRP A 32 1.50 49.56 -33.77
C TRP A 32 1.88 50.80 -34.59
N MET A 33 2.82 50.69 -35.54
CA MET A 33 3.29 51.80 -36.36
C MET A 33 2.58 51.93 -37.72
N TYR A 34 2.00 50.86 -38.26
CA TYR A 34 1.53 50.77 -39.64
C TYR A 34 0.16 50.10 -39.85
N GLU A 35 -0.54 49.62 -38.82
CA GLU A 35 -1.90 49.07 -38.94
C GLU A 35 -2.91 49.82 -38.05
N ASP A 36 -3.99 50.34 -38.65
CA ASP A 36 -5.08 51.06 -37.95
C ASP A 36 -5.85 50.21 -36.92
N ASN A 37 -5.56 48.90 -36.81
CA ASN A 37 -6.37 47.96 -36.04
C ASN A 37 -5.52 46.99 -35.20
N ILE A 38 -4.86 47.56 -34.19
CA ILE A 38 -4.01 46.93 -33.15
C ILE A 38 -4.63 45.64 -32.56
N LEU A 39 -5.97 45.51 -32.56
CA LEU A 39 -6.67 44.31 -32.07
C LEU A 39 -6.32 43.02 -32.84
N LYS A 40 -5.83 43.11 -34.10
CA LYS A 40 -5.44 41.93 -34.89
C LYS A 40 -4.23 41.19 -34.32
N ASP A 41 -3.21 41.90 -33.84
CA ASP A 41 -1.96 41.31 -33.34
C ASP A 41 -1.80 41.36 -31.82
N LEU A 42 -2.90 41.62 -31.12
CA LEU A 42 -3.00 41.57 -29.65
C LEU A 42 -2.45 40.26 -29.06
N TRP A 43 -2.52 39.15 -29.80
CA TRP A 43 -1.96 37.85 -29.40
C TRP A 43 -0.43 37.83 -29.26
N CYS A 44 0.32 38.56 -30.10
CA CYS A 44 1.78 38.72 -29.96
C CYS A 44 2.11 39.46 -28.66
N ILE A 45 1.39 40.54 -28.40
CA ILE A 45 1.52 41.34 -27.17
C ILE A 45 1.16 40.49 -25.95
N HIS A 46 0.11 39.68 -26.03
CA HIS A 46 -0.28 38.75 -24.96
C HIS A 46 0.81 37.71 -24.67
N ILE A 47 1.46 37.13 -25.69
CA ILE A 47 2.60 36.19 -25.48
C ILE A 47 3.75 36.89 -24.77
N LEU A 48 4.18 38.07 -25.22
CA LEU A 48 5.27 38.84 -24.61
C LEU A 48 4.94 39.22 -23.16
N LEU A 49 3.70 39.65 -22.89
CA LEU A 49 3.23 39.99 -21.56
C LEU A 49 3.15 38.76 -20.64
N ILE A 50 2.67 37.61 -21.12
CA ILE A 50 2.67 36.36 -20.36
C ILE A 50 4.10 35.93 -20.03
N CYS A 51 5.02 35.91 -21.00
CA CYS A 51 6.43 35.58 -20.73
C CYS A 51 7.06 36.51 -19.68
N THR A 52 6.76 37.81 -19.76
CA THR A 52 7.25 38.81 -18.80
C THR A 52 6.69 38.58 -17.38
N LEU A 53 5.38 38.39 -17.25
CA LEU A 53 4.73 38.13 -15.95
C LEU A 53 5.17 36.79 -15.33
N ARG A 54 5.35 35.75 -16.14
CA ARG A 54 5.90 34.45 -15.68
C ARG A 54 7.32 34.60 -15.15
N GLY A 55 8.20 35.31 -15.86
CA GLY A 55 9.55 35.63 -15.39
C GLY A 55 9.55 36.43 -14.08
N PHE A 56 8.65 37.41 -13.96
CA PHE A 56 8.48 38.22 -12.76
C PHE A 56 8.03 37.38 -11.54
N ILE A 57 7.12 36.43 -11.72
CA ILE A 57 6.72 35.48 -10.64
C ILE A 57 7.93 34.66 -10.15
N HIS A 58 8.75 34.12 -11.05
CA HIS A 58 9.95 33.36 -10.67
C HIS A 58 10.95 34.24 -9.90
N GLN A 59 11.12 35.50 -10.32
CA GLN A 59 12.00 36.46 -9.65
C GLN A 59 11.48 36.88 -8.25
N LEU A 60 10.18 37.13 -8.11
CA LEU A 60 9.56 37.43 -6.80
C LEU A 60 9.74 36.26 -5.82
N TRP A 61 9.48 35.03 -6.30
CA TRP A 61 9.71 33.82 -5.51
C TRP A 61 11.18 33.61 -5.13
N SER A 62 12.11 33.87 -6.05
CA SER A 62 13.56 33.85 -5.77
C SER A 62 13.95 34.82 -4.65
N SER A 63 13.41 36.06 -4.69
CA SER A 63 13.68 37.07 -3.67
C SER A 63 13.11 36.67 -2.30
N TYR A 64 11.89 36.15 -2.26
CA TYR A 64 11.26 35.66 -1.01
C TYR A 64 11.99 34.44 -0.43
N ASN A 65 12.36 33.47 -1.26
CA ASN A 65 13.07 32.26 -0.86
C ASN A 65 14.45 32.55 -0.22
N SER A 66 15.07 33.67 -0.61
CA SER A 66 16.36 34.13 -0.07
C SER A 66 16.25 34.79 1.33
N MET A 67 15.04 35.01 1.84
CA MET A 67 14.78 35.64 3.15
C MET A 67 14.82 34.60 4.29
N PHE A 68 16.00 34.03 4.56
CA PHE A 68 16.20 32.91 5.50
C PHE A 68 15.66 33.11 6.93
N PHE A 69 15.38 34.35 7.36
CA PHE A 69 14.75 34.65 8.65
C PHE A 69 13.25 34.31 8.70
N LEU A 70 12.57 34.19 7.55
CA LEU A 70 11.15 33.85 7.44
C LEU A 70 10.90 32.35 7.24
N THR A 71 11.85 31.61 6.66
CA THR A 71 11.60 30.30 6.03
C THR A 71 12.02 29.09 6.87
N ARG A 72 12.74 29.28 7.99
CA ARG A 72 13.60 28.22 8.58
C ARG A 72 12.90 26.98 9.15
N ASN A 73 11.62 27.03 9.55
CA ASN A 73 10.98 26.00 10.39
C ASN A 73 9.52 25.64 9.97
N ARG A 74 9.27 24.64 9.09
CA ARG A 74 8.02 23.83 8.92
C ARG A 74 8.19 22.80 7.77
N TRP A 75 7.68 21.55 7.88
CA TRP A 75 7.89 20.44 6.91
C TRP A 75 6.74 19.37 6.89
N ILE A 76 5.96 19.12 5.79
CA ILE A 76 4.94 18.02 5.60
C ILE A 76 4.82 17.54 4.11
N LYS A 77 4.29 16.32 3.79
CA LYS A 77 4.32 15.62 2.44
C LYS A 77 2.97 15.09 1.82
N GLN A 78 2.96 14.82 0.48
CA GLN A 78 2.21 13.78 -0.35
C GLN A 78 0.66 13.88 -0.61
N GLN A 79 0.00 13.64 -1.80
CA GLN A 79 0.31 13.24 -3.23
C GLN A 79 -0.91 13.42 -4.24
N GLU A 80 -0.83 13.90 -5.52
CA GLU A 80 -1.96 14.08 -6.55
C GLU A 80 -1.83 13.17 -7.83
N PRO A 81 -2.84 12.98 -8.76
CA PRO A 81 -2.78 11.92 -9.80
C PRO A 81 -2.52 12.26 -11.30
N LEU A 82 -2.95 13.38 -11.91
CA LEU A 82 -2.87 13.51 -13.40
C LEU A 82 -1.45 13.80 -13.92
N TYR A 83 -0.84 14.93 -13.52
CA TYR A 83 0.56 15.22 -13.82
C TYR A 83 1.48 14.10 -13.28
N TYR A 84 1.12 13.48 -12.15
CA TYR A 84 1.79 12.30 -11.59
C TYR A 84 1.94 11.13 -12.58
N TRP A 85 0.96 10.84 -13.44
CA TRP A 85 1.13 9.75 -14.41
C TRP A 85 2.13 10.11 -15.52
N ALA A 86 2.11 11.36 -16.02
CA ALA A 86 3.09 11.83 -17.00
C ALA A 86 4.52 11.90 -16.39
N HIS A 87 4.62 12.45 -15.19
CA HIS A 87 5.87 12.61 -14.45
C HIS A 87 6.48 11.26 -14.03
N ARG A 88 5.64 10.29 -13.61
CA ARG A 88 6.07 8.91 -13.34
C ARG A 88 6.44 8.13 -14.62
N LEU A 89 6.02 8.58 -15.80
CA LEU A 89 6.57 8.06 -17.07
C LEU A 89 7.96 8.65 -17.34
N PHE A 90 8.18 9.94 -17.09
CA PHE A 90 9.52 10.56 -17.15
C PHE A 90 10.54 9.88 -16.22
N HIS A 91 10.12 9.30 -15.09
CA HIS A 91 10.97 8.49 -14.20
C HIS A 91 11.28 7.04 -14.67
N LYS A 92 10.82 6.61 -15.86
CA LYS A 92 11.26 5.32 -16.42
C LYS A 92 12.69 5.42 -16.96
N PRO A 93 13.58 4.42 -16.82
CA PRO A 93 15.02 4.56 -17.10
C PRO A 93 15.41 5.22 -18.43
N TYR A 94 14.71 4.91 -19.53
CA TYR A 94 14.95 5.56 -20.82
C TYR A 94 14.55 7.05 -20.81
N LEU A 95 13.37 7.38 -20.30
CA LEU A 95 12.90 8.77 -20.24
C LEU A 95 13.62 9.58 -19.16
N PHE A 96 14.06 8.93 -18.07
CA PHE A 96 14.79 9.60 -17.00
C PHE A 96 16.15 10.07 -17.52
N ASN A 97 16.97 9.13 -18.00
CA ASN A 97 18.34 9.42 -18.44
C ASN A 97 18.41 10.48 -19.55
N HIS A 98 17.44 10.47 -20.48
CA HIS A 98 17.44 11.38 -21.64
C HIS A 98 16.59 12.64 -21.47
N TYR A 99 15.52 12.64 -20.66
CA TYR A 99 14.55 13.73 -20.67
C TYR A 99 14.21 14.32 -19.31
N HIS A 100 14.72 13.80 -18.20
CA HIS A 100 14.30 14.24 -16.86
C HIS A 100 15.44 14.30 -15.81
N SER A 101 16.56 13.63 -16.07
CA SER A 101 17.83 13.76 -15.34
C SER A 101 18.28 15.22 -15.21
N LEU A 102 18.02 16.03 -16.23
CA LEU A 102 18.25 17.48 -16.24
C LEU A 102 17.40 18.22 -15.19
N HIS A 103 16.12 17.86 -15.02
CA HIS A 103 15.26 18.46 -14.00
C HIS A 103 15.78 18.19 -12.59
N HIS A 104 16.23 16.96 -12.35
CA HIS A 104 16.84 16.51 -11.09
C HIS A 104 18.30 16.94 -10.88
N SER A 105 18.95 17.60 -11.85
CA SER A 105 20.36 18.02 -11.74
C SER A 105 20.63 19.08 -10.66
N SER A 106 19.56 19.70 -10.13
CA SER A 106 19.62 20.67 -9.03
C SER A 106 19.14 20.01 -7.72
N PRO A 107 20.05 19.43 -6.89
CA PRO A 107 19.67 18.69 -5.68
C PRO A 107 19.06 19.56 -4.57
N VAL A 108 19.20 20.89 -4.66
CA VAL A 108 18.46 21.85 -3.85
C VAL A 108 17.53 22.63 -4.79
N PRO A 109 16.20 22.49 -4.65
CA PRO A 109 15.26 23.28 -5.43
C PRO A 109 15.39 24.78 -5.15
N HIS A 110 15.21 25.56 -6.22
CA HIS A 110 15.13 27.01 -6.17
C HIS A 110 14.06 27.47 -7.18
N PRO A 111 13.31 28.56 -6.97
CA PRO A 111 12.22 28.94 -7.87
C PRO A 111 12.61 29.11 -9.35
N PHE A 112 13.87 29.39 -9.66
CA PHE A 112 14.37 29.34 -11.05
C PHE A 112 14.66 27.92 -11.58
N THR A 113 15.04 26.94 -10.74
CA THR A 113 15.16 25.54 -11.16
C THR A 113 13.80 24.89 -11.43
N ALA A 114 12.70 25.54 -11.00
CA ALA A 114 11.35 25.20 -11.46
C ALA A 114 11.24 25.19 -12.99
N GLY A 115 11.92 26.14 -13.64
CA GLY A 115 12.03 26.23 -15.09
C GLY A 115 12.95 25.20 -15.74
N HIS A 116 13.78 24.49 -14.98
CA HIS A 116 14.84 23.64 -15.50
C HIS A 116 14.31 22.25 -15.89
N ALA A 117 14.10 22.02 -17.19
CA ALA A 117 13.45 20.86 -17.78
C ALA A 117 13.68 20.84 -19.31
N THR A 118 13.73 19.67 -19.93
CA THR A 118 14.00 19.49 -21.38
C THR A 118 12.87 20.03 -22.28
N PRO A 119 13.09 20.19 -23.60
CA PRO A 119 12.04 20.61 -24.53
C PRO A 119 10.84 19.66 -24.56
N LEU A 120 11.06 18.34 -24.38
CA LEU A 120 9.97 17.37 -24.31
C LEU A 120 9.11 17.56 -23.05
N GLU A 121 9.74 17.77 -21.90
CA GLU A 121 9.04 18.11 -20.65
C GLU A 121 8.24 19.40 -20.80
N HIS A 122 8.81 20.43 -21.41
CA HIS A 122 8.12 21.70 -21.66
C HIS A 122 6.91 21.53 -22.58
N LEU A 123 7.01 20.72 -23.64
CA LEU A 123 5.88 20.42 -24.51
C LEU A 123 4.75 19.70 -23.75
N VAL A 124 5.08 18.65 -22.98
CA VAL A 124 4.09 17.92 -22.16
C VAL A 124 3.45 18.83 -21.10
N LEU A 125 4.25 19.68 -20.44
CA LEU A 125 3.78 20.65 -19.45
C LEU A 125 2.82 21.68 -20.08
N CYS A 126 3.17 22.22 -21.25
CA CYS A 126 2.31 23.12 -22.02
C CYS A 126 1.01 22.44 -22.47
N THR A 127 1.03 21.15 -22.85
CA THR A 127 -0.20 20.40 -23.11
C THR A 127 -1.07 20.25 -21.86
N VAL A 128 -0.48 19.96 -20.70
CA VAL A 128 -1.21 19.84 -19.42
C VAL A 128 -1.86 21.15 -19.00
N ILE A 129 -1.15 22.29 -19.13
CA ILE A 129 -1.68 23.64 -18.88
C ILE A 129 -2.75 24.03 -19.94
N GLY A 130 -2.58 23.56 -21.18
CA GLY A 130 -3.49 23.84 -22.29
C GLY A 130 -4.85 23.17 -22.15
N ILE A 131 -4.91 21.94 -21.62
CA ILE A 131 -6.16 21.16 -21.55
C ILE A 131 -7.31 21.90 -20.83
N PRO A 132 -7.14 22.47 -19.61
CA PRO A 132 -8.18 23.27 -18.97
C PRO A 132 -8.59 24.50 -19.79
N ILE A 133 -7.61 25.23 -20.33
CA ILE A 133 -7.84 26.45 -21.12
C ILE A 133 -8.67 26.13 -22.38
N THR A 134 -8.23 25.15 -23.17
CA THR A 134 -8.93 24.72 -24.38
C THR A 134 -10.32 24.15 -24.06
N GLY A 135 -10.46 23.39 -22.96
CA GLY A 135 -11.75 22.91 -22.48
C GLY A 135 -12.73 24.04 -22.18
N SER A 136 -12.31 25.04 -21.38
CA SER A 136 -13.14 26.20 -21.07
C SER A 136 -13.50 27.04 -22.30
N ILE A 137 -12.58 27.20 -23.26
CA ILE A 137 -12.86 27.87 -24.54
C ILE A 137 -13.90 27.10 -25.37
N LEU A 138 -13.73 25.79 -25.54
CA LEU A 138 -14.67 24.94 -26.30
C LEU A 138 -16.06 24.87 -25.65
N MET A 139 -16.15 25.04 -24.33
CA MET A 139 -17.42 25.13 -23.59
C MET A 139 -18.04 26.54 -23.59
N GLY A 140 -17.43 27.54 -24.27
CA GLY A 140 -17.94 28.90 -24.35
C GLY A 140 -17.64 29.80 -23.13
N TYR A 141 -16.87 29.30 -22.15
CA TYR A 141 -16.48 30.03 -20.93
C TYR A 141 -15.04 30.57 -20.99
N GLY A 142 -14.43 30.60 -22.18
CA GLY A 142 -13.08 31.13 -22.39
C GLY A 142 -13.03 32.65 -22.22
N SER A 143 -12.07 33.15 -21.44
CA SER A 143 -11.80 34.59 -21.32
C SER A 143 -10.31 34.85 -21.12
N THR A 144 -9.84 36.03 -21.54
CA THR A 144 -8.44 36.46 -21.34
C THR A 144 -8.05 36.43 -19.86
N ALA A 145 -8.95 36.88 -18.97
CA ALA A 145 -8.73 36.84 -17.52
C ALA A 145 -8.57 35.40 -16.99
N MET A 146 -9.33 34.43 -17.51
CA MET A 146 -9.18 33.01 -17.16
C MET A 146 -7.86 32.44 -17.66
N ILE A 147 -7.46 32.74 -18.91
CA ILE A 147 -6.19 32.28 -19.49
C ILE A 147 -4.99 32.79 -18.67
N TYR A 148 -4.95 34.09 -18.39
CA TYR A 148 -3.91 34.69 -17.56
C TYR A 148 -3.94 34.15 -16.13
N GLY A 149 -5.12 34.09 -15.51
CA GLY A 149 -5.29 33.55 -14.16
C GLY A 149 -4.77 32.10 -14.05
N HIS A 150 -5.15 31.22 -14.97
CA HIS A 150 -4.72 29.82 -14.95
C HIS A 150 -3.21 29.68 -15.11
N VAL A 151 -2.60 30.35 -16.10
CA VAL A 151 -1.15 30.27 -16.36
C VAL A 151 -0.34 30.84 -15.19
N LEU A 152 -0.75 31.97 -14.61
CA LEU A 152 -0.03 32.62 -13.52
C LEU A 152 -0.21 31.87 -12.19
N VAL A 153 -1.38 31.29 -11.92
CA VAL A 153 -1.60 30.41 -10.75
C VAL A 153 -0.81 29.10 -10.88
N PHE A 154 -0.74 28.52 -12.08
CA PHE A 154 0.08 27.32 -12.34
C PHE A 154 1.56 27.59 -12.05
N ASP A 155 2.10 28.69 -12.59
CA ASP A 155 3.49 29.09 -12.33
C ASP A 155 3.75 29.48 -10.88
N PHE A 156 2.79 30.12 -10.20
CA PHE A 156 2.88 30.42 -8.77
C PHE A 156 3.03 29.13 -7.95
N PHE A 157 2.22 28.10 -8.21
CA PHE A 157 2.36 26.81 -7.53
C PHE A 157 3.67 26.11 -7.92
N ARG A 158 4.08 26.13 -9.18
CA ARG A 158 5.35 25.56 -9.64
C ARG A 158 6.56 26.21 -8.94
N CYS A 159 6.54 27.53 -8.77
CA CYS A 159 7.57 28.28 -8.02
C CYS A 159 7.52 28.01 -6.52
N LEU A 160 6.33 27.94 -5.91
CA LEU A 160 6.13 27.54 -4.51
C LEU A 160 6.78 26.17 -4.24
N GLY A 161 6.55 25.19 -5.12
CA GLY A 161 7.09 23.83 -4.97
C GLY A 161 8.62 23.75 -5.05
N HIS A 162 9.24 24.61 -5.86
CA HIS A 162 10.69 24.74 -5.95
C HIS A 162 11.28 25.77 -4.96
N SER A 163 10.48 26.32 -4.04
CA SER A 163 11.00 27.11 -2.93
C SER A 163 11.41 26.22 -1.76
N ASN A 164 12.04 26.82 -0.73
CA ASN A 164 12.26 26.23 0.58
C ASN A 164 11.43 26.97 1.65
N ALA A 165 10.27 27.51 1.27
CA ALA A 165 9.49 28.47 2.05
C ALA A 165 8.03 28.03 2.28
N GLU A 166 7.78 27.32 3.39
CA GLU A 166 6.43 26.86 3.75
C GLU A 166 5.46 28.01 4.09
N VAL A 167 4.60 28.35 3.13
CA VAL A 167 3.55 29.37 3.27
C VAL A 167 2.44 28.93 4.22
N VAL A 168 2.20 27.62 4.39
CA VAL A 168 1.10 27.10 5.23
C VAL A 168 1.64 26.53 6.56
N PRO A 169 1.28 27.10 7.72
CA PRO A 169 1.73 26.63 9.02
C PRO A 169 1.33 25.17 9.31
N HIS A 170 2.24 24.36 9.86
CA HIS A 170 1.96 22.96 10.23
C HIS A 170 0.81 22.83 11.26
N GLU A 171 0.56 23.89 12.02
CA GLU A 171 -0.54 24.08 12.96
C GLU A 171 -1.90 24.01 12.25
N VAL A 172 -2.01 24.53 11.02
CA VAL A 172 -3.21 24.41 10.17
C VAL A 172 -3.44 22.95 9.79
N PHE A 173 -2.37 22.26 9.36
CA PHE A 173 -2.42 20.82 9.05
C PHE A 173 -2.65 19.93 10.27
N ASN A 174 -2.31 20.37 11.48
CA ASN A 174 -2.62 19.67 12.73
C ASN A 174 -4.09 19.87 13.14
N LYS A 175 -4.64 21.08 13.02
CA LYS A 175 -6.05 21.38 13.31
C LYS A 175 -7.02 20.83 12.26
N LEU A 176 -6.62 20.81 10.98
CA LEU A 176 -7.41 20.31 9.86
C LEU A 176 -6.58 19.32 9.00
N PRO A 177 -6.43 18.05 9.46
CA PRO A 177 -5.59 17.06 8.77
C PRO A 177 -5.97 16.76 7.32
N LEU A 178 -7.21 17.05 6.92
CA LEU A 178 -7.67 16.91 5.54
C LEU A 178 -6.98 17.88 4.57
N LEU A 179 -6.58 19.08 5.02
CA LEU A 179 -5.93 20.09 4.16
C LEU A 179 -4.57 19.63 3.64
N ARG A 180 -3.91 18.68 4.34
CA ARG A 180 -2.67 18.02 3.88
C ARG A 180 -2.82 17.35 2.50
N TYR A 181 -4.06 17.08 2.09
CA TYR A 181 -4.42 16.42 0.83
C TYR A 181 -4.96 17.38 -0.23
N PHE A 182 -5.09 18.67 0.08
CA PHE A 182 -5.59 19.68 -0.86
C PHE A 182 -4.62 20.84 -1.07
N ILE A 183 -3.58 20.97 -0.24
CA ILE A 183 -2.57 22.03 -0.31
C ILE A 183 -1.21 21.44 -0.66
N TYR A 184 -0.73 21.72 -1.87
CA TYR A 184 0.66 21.48 -2.28
C TYR A 184 1.65 22.42 -1.57
N THR A 185 2.87 21.96 -1.33
CA THR A 185 3.89 22.68 -0.54
C THR A 185 5.30 22.57 -1.14
N PRO A 186 6.28 23.38 -0.69
CA PRO A 186 7.69 23.19 -1.04
C PRO A 186 8.30 21.91 -0.51
N THR A 187 8.10 21.57 0.77
CA THR A 187 8.65 20.33 1.37
C THR A 187 8.19 19.10 0.59
N TYR A 188 6.92 19.11 0.19
CA TYR A 188 6.32 18.10 -0.66
C TYR A 188 7.21 17.82 -1.90
N HIS A 189 7.69 18.85 -2.60
CA HIS A 189 8.37 18.69 -3.89
C HIS A 189 9.90 18.62 -3.76
N SER A 190 10.50 19.24 -2.75
CA SER A 190 11.93 19.04 -2.45
C SER A 190 12.28 17.57 -2.16
N LEU A 191 11.33 16.85 -1.57
CA LEU A 191 11.43 15.40 -1.37
C LEU A 191 11.22 14.59 -2.66
N HIS A 192 10.60 15.14 -3.71
CA HIS A 192 10.60 14.51 -5.04
C HIS A 192 12.03 14.49 -5.61
N HIS A 193 12.71 15.64 -5.58
CA HIS A 193 14.09 15.77 -6.07
C HIS A 193 15.07 14.90 -5.26
N THR A 194 14.84 14.77 -3.94
CA THR A 194 15.66 13.95 -3.03
C THR A 194 15.39 12.45 -3.13
N GLU A 195 14.13 12.02 -3.07
CA GLU A 195 13.76 10.60 -2.94
C GLU A 195 13.58 9.91 -4.32
N MET A 196 13.33 10.68 -5.39
CA MET A 196 13.08 10.31 -6.80
C MET A 196 11.90 9.33 -7.05
N GLU A 197 11.73 8.27 -6.27
CA GLU A 197 10.59 7.33 -6.38
C GLU A 197 9.28 7.85 -5.74
N THR A 198 9.25 9.10 -5.28
CA THR A 198 8.11 9.68 -4.56
C THR A 198 7.67 11.02 -5.14
N ASN A 199 6.48 11.50 -4.77
CA ASN A 199 6.05 12.90 -4.87
C ASN A 199 5.94 13.52 -6.29
N PHE A 200 5.56 12.73 -7.30
CA PHE A 200 5.50 13.14 -8.73
C PHE A 200 4.41 14.18 -9.13
N SER A 201 3.79 14.94 -8.21
CA SER A 201 2.63 15.80 -8.57
C SER A 201 2.79 17.28 -8.18
N MET A 202 1.88 18.17 -8.61
CA MET A 202 2.11 19.63 -8.54
C MET A 202 1.04 20.49 -7.81
N HIS A 203 -0.20 20.05 -7.56
CA HIS A 203 -1.25 20.96 -7.03
C HIS A 203 -2.14 20.44 -5.87
N ALA A 204 -2.78 19.26 -5.97
CA ALA A 204 -3.82 18.81 -5.01
C ALA A 204 -3.55 17.42 -4.35
N PRO A 205 -2.81 17.35 -3.22
CA PRO A 205 -2.25 16.11 -2.63
C PRO A 205 -3.18 14.93 -2.16
N PHE A 206 -4.33 14.63 -2.78
CA PHE A 206 -5.29 13.60 -2.32
C PHE A 206 -5.21 12.21 -3.00
N ALA A 207 -4.41 12.04 -4.05
CA ALA A 207 -4.12 10.74 -4.66
C ALA A 207 -3.27 9.81 -3.77
N LEU A 208 -3.99 9.09 -2.91
CA LEU A 208 -3.75 7.69 -2.54
C LEU A 208 -2.58 7.38 -1.58
N ARG A 209 -1.53 8.21 -1.45
CA ARG A 209 -0.44 7.90 -0.49
C ARG A 209 -0.89 7.92 0.97
N SER A 210 -1.87 8.74 1.33
CA SER A 210 -2.44 8.78 2.69
C SER A 210 -3.18 7.49 3.04
N PHE A 211 -4.02 6.97 2.14
CA PHE A 211 -4.69 5.67 2.27
C PHE A 211 -3.71 4.50 2.35
N ALA A 212 -2.59 4.56 1.63
CA ALA A 212 -1.51 3.58 1.77
C ALA A 212 -0.75 3.72 3.10
N SER A 213 -0.75 4.91 3.73
CA SER A 213 0.06 5.22 4.91
C SER A 213 -0.56 4.87 6.27
N THR A 214 -1.87 4.63 6.29
CA THR A 214 -2.64 4.29 7.49
C THR A 214 -3.32 2.93 7.32
N PRO A 215 -3.62 2.21 8.41
CA PRO A 215 -4.56 1.08 8.39
C PRO A 215 -5.81 1.36 7.55
N PHE A 216 -6.21 0.38 6.74
CA PHE A 216 -7.49 0.44 6.02
C PHE A 216 -8.64 0.44 7.02
N CYS A 217 -9.53 1.43 6.90
CA CYS A 217 -10.76 1.53 7.65
C CYS A 217 -11.85 2.08 6.72
N MET A 218 -13.06 1.54 6.80
CA MET A 218 -14.17 2.01 5.96
C MET A 218 -14.65 3.37 6.46
N ARG A 219 -14.47 4.41 5.64
CA ARG A 219 -14.89 5.79 5.95
C ARG A 219 -16.13 6.14 5.13
N MET A 220 -17.09 6.85 5.74
CA MET A 220 -18.40 7.12 5.10
C MET A 220 -18.28 7.81 3.72
N PHE A 221 -17.30 8.71 3.54
CA PHE A 221 -17.06 9.38 2.25
C PHE A 221 -16.52 8.47 1.14
N LEU A 222 -16.21 7.20 1.42
CA LEU A 222 -15.87 6.19 0.40
C LEU A 222 -17.12 5.54 -0.22
N LEU A 223 -18.29 5.64 0.41
CA LEU A 223 -19.53 5.04 -0.09
C LEU A 223 -19.95 5.54 -1.49
N PRO A 224 -19.84 6.85 -1.84
CA PRO A 224 -20.14 7.32 -3.20
C PRO A 224 -19.23 6.71 -4.29
N PHE A 225 -18.06 6.17 -3.93
CA PHE A 225 -17.13 5.54 -4.87
C PHE A 225 -17.41 4.04 -5.07
N TRP A 226 -18.40 3.44 -4.38
CA TRP A 226 -18.76 2.03 -4.56
C TRP A 226 -19.13 1.64 -6.00
N PRO A 227 -19.96 2.41 -6.75
CA PRO A 227 -20.28 2.06 -8.14
C PRO A 227 -19.03 1.98 -9.04
N LEU A 228 -18.13 2.95 -8.92
CA LEU A 228 -16.84 2.95 -9.62
C LEU A 228 -15.96 1.77 -9.18
N THR A 229 -15.91 1.48 -7.89
CA THR A 229 -15.14 0.35 -7.32
C THR A 229 -15.69 -1.00 -7.81
N PHE A 230 -17.01 -1.13 -7.95
CA PHE A 230 -17.68 -2.32 -8.49
C PHE A 230 -17.39 -2.50 -9.99
N MET A 231 -17.39 -1.42 -10.79
CA MET A 231 -16.98 -1.48 -12.19
C MET A 231 -15.50 -1.88 -12.32
N ILE A 232 -14.61 -1.33 -11.49
CA ILE A 232 -13.20 -1.71 -11.43
C ILE A 232 -13.05 -3.20 -11.03
N MET A 233 -13.83 -3.68 -10.06
CA MET A 233 -13.86 -5.10 -9.70
C MET A 233 -14.24 -6.00 -10.88
N LEU A 234 -15.26 -5.64 -11.67
CA LEU A 234 -15.66 -6.42 -12.85
C LEU A 234 -14.55 -6.46 -13.91
N VAL A 235 -13.92 -5.31 -14.20
CA VAL A 235 -12.77 -5.21 -15.11
C VAL A 235 -11.59 -6.07 -14.61
N MET A 236 -11.30 -6.02 -13.30
CA MET A 236 -10.25 -6.85 -12.69
C MET A 236 -10.59 -8.35 -12.69
N TRP A 237 -11.88 -8.71 -12.58
CA TRP A 237 -12.32 -10.10 -12.66
C TRP A 237 -12.07 -10.67 -14.07
N GLY A 238 -12.51 -9.95 -15.10
CA GLY A 238 -12.41 -10.35 -16.50
C GLY A 238 -10.99 -10.43 -17.05
N TRP A 239 -10.19 -9.37 -16.85
CA TRP A 239 -8.93 -9.19 -17.60
C TRP A 239 -7.64 -9.12 -16.77
N SER A 240 -7.71 -8.92 -15.46
CA SER A 240 -6.49 -8.73 -14.66
C SER A 240 -5.74 -10.03 -14.37
N LYS A 241 -4.41 -9.93 -14.30
CA LYS A 241 -3.46 -11.00 -13.92
C LYS A 241 -2.82 -10.66 -12.58
N THR A 242 -2.02 -11.56 -12.02
CA THR A 242 -1.30 -11.29 -10.75
C THR A 242 -0.29 -10.16 -10.91
N PHE A 243 -0.36 -9.17 -10.02
CA PHE A 243 0.44 -7.94 -10.09
C PHE A 243 1.12 -7.60 -8.76
N LEU A 244 2.26 -6.92 -8.82
CA LEU A 244 2.98 -6.42 -7.65
C LEU A 244 2.21 -5.24 -7.06
N PHE A 245 1.83 -5.31 -5.78
CA PHE A 245 1.14 -4.25 -5.06
C PHE A 245 2.09 -3.41 -4.22
N SER A 246 2.95 -4.06 -3.44
CA SER A 246 3.96 -3.41 -2.59
C SER A 246 5.20 -4.28 -2.46
N PHE A 247 6.30 -3.67 -2.03
CA PHE A 247 7.55 -4.33 -1.70
C PHE A 247 8.18 -3.69 -0.45
N TYR A 248 9.18 -4.36 0.11
CA TYR A 248 10.09 -3.81 1.13
C TYR A 248 11.41 -4.59 1.10
N ASN A 249 12.47 -4.02 1.67
CA ASN A 249 13.75 -4.70 1.85
C ASN A 249 13.96 -5.00 3.33
N LEU A 250 14.58 -6.15 3.63
CA LEU A 250 15.01 -6.51 4.97
C LEU A 250 16.37 -7.21 4.87
N ARG A 251 17.43 -6.63 5.44
CA ARG A 251 18.80 -7.20 5.43
C ARG A 251 19.26 -7.62 4.02
N GLY A 252 19.14 -6.71 3.05
CA GLY A 252 19.49 -6.93 1.65
C GLY A 252 18.57 -7.87 0.86
N ARG A 253 17.46 -8.34 1.45
CA ARG A 253 16.52 -9.27 0.81
C ARG A 253 15.22 -8.56 0.44
N LEU A 254 14.92 -8.54 -0.86
CA LEU A 254 13.69 -7.97 -1.42
C LEU A 254 12.49 -8.88 -1.15
N HIS A 255 11.48 -8.32 -0.51
CA HIS A 255 10.19 -8.96 -0.24
C HIS A 255 9.10 -8.28 -1.07
N GLN A 256 8.17 -9.06 -1.63
CA GLN A 256 7.14 -8.56 -2.55
C GLN A 256 5.75 -9.13 -2.22
N THR A 257 4.75 -8.26 -2.20
CA THR A 257 3.34 -8.60 -2.04
C THR A 257 2.66 -8.58 -3.40
N TRP A 258 2.32 -9.76 -3.93
CA TRP A 258 1.59 -9.91 -5.20
C TRP A 258 0.10 -10.10 -4.94
N VAL A 259 -0.74 -9.31 -5.61
CA VAL A 259 -2.20 -9.41 -5.51
C VAL A 259 -2.73 -10.35 -6.58
N VAL A 260 -3.45 -11.38 -6.14
CA VAL A 260 -4.41 -12.11 -6.98
C VAL A 260 -5.66 -11.22 -7.11
N PRO A 261 -6.07 -10.81 -8.33
CA PRO A 261 -7.10 -9.79 -8.54
C PRO A 261 -8.52 -10.34 -8.31
N ARG A 262 -8.81 -10.82 -7.09
CA ARG A 262 -10.03 -11.52 -6.72
C ARG A 262 -10.50 -11.07 -5.34
N PHE A 263 -11.78 -10.71 -5.24
CA PHE A 263 -12.41 -10.21 -4.02
C PHE A 263 -12.85 -11.37 -3.12
N GLY A 264 -12.91 -11.16 -1.80
CA GLY A 264 -13.12 -12.22 -0.81
C GLY A 264 -14.31 -13.14 -1.10
N PHE A 265 -15.47 -12.59 -1.49
CA PHE A 265 -16.66 -13.38 -1.82
C PHE A 265 -16.46 -14.34 -3.01
N GLN A 266 -15.58 -14.00 -3.96
CA GLN A 266 -15.33 -14.81 -5.16
C GLN A 266 -14.64 -16.14 -4.84
N TYR A 267 -13.91 -16.23 -3.72
CA TYR A 267 -13.31 -17.49 -3.24
C TYR A 267 -14.35 -18.50 -2.74
N PHE A 268 -15.60 -18.09 -2.55
CA PHE A 268 -16.72 -18.94 -2.14
C PHE A 268 -17.69 -19.24 -3.30
N LEU A 269 -17.38 -18.80 -4.53
CA LEU A 269 -18.15 -19.09 -5.74
C LEU A 269 -17.56 -20.33 -6.44
N PRO A 270 -18.25 -21.49 -6.50
CA PRO A 270 -17.67 -22.74 -7.00
C PRO A 270 -17.09 -22.64 -8.42
N PHE A 271 -17.74 -21.87 -9.32
CA PHE A 271 -17.26 -21.66 -10.69
C PHE A 271 -15.97 -20.82 -10.78
N ALA A 272 -15.69 -19.95 -9.80
CA ALA A 272 -14.51 -19.11 -9.79
C ALA A 272 -13.23 -19.89 -9.41
N THR A 273 -13.36 -20.96 -8.62
CA THR A 273 -12.30 -21.86 -8.13
C THR A 273 -11.18 -22.11 -9.15
N LYS A 274 -11.53 -22.56 -10.37
CA LYS A 274 -10.57 -22.90 -11.43
C LYS A 274 -9.78 -21.66 -11.92
N GLY A 275 -10.45 -20.51 -12.02
CA GLY A 275 -9.81 -19.25 -12.43
C GLY A 275 -8.93 -18.64 -11.32
N ILE A 276 -9.31 -18.79 -10.05
CA ILE A 276 -8.51 -18.37 -8.90
C ILE A 276 -7.23 -19.22 -8.81
N ASN A 277 -7.36 -20.56 -8.83
CA ASN A 277 -6.22 -21.46 -8.77
C ASN A 277 -5.25 -21.28 -9.94
N ARG A 278 -5.76 -21.01 -11.16
CA ARG A 278 -4.88 -20.69 -12.31
C ARG A 278 -3.98 -19.48 -12.02
N HIS A 279 -4.52 -18.40 -11.43
CA HIS A 279 -3.71 -17.22 -11.11
C HIS A 279 -2.70 -17.44 -9.98
N ILE A 280 -3.04 -18.27 -8.99
CA ILE A 280 -2.09 -18.68 -7.93
C ILE A 280 -0.97 -19.55 -8.53
N GLU A 281 -1.32 -20.50 -9.41
CA GLU A 281 -0.38 -21.36 -10.12
C GLU A 281 0.56 -20.55 -11.05
N GLU A 282 0.00 -19.63 -11.85
CA GLU A 282 0.75 -18.68 -12.68
C GLU A 282 1.75 -17.85 -11.85
N ALA A 283 1.38 -17.45 -10.63
CA ALA A 283 2.25 -16.71 -9.72
C ALA A 283 3.38 -17.57 -9.14
N ILE A 284 3.08 -18.80 -8.68
CA ILE A 284 4.10 -19.75 -8.18
C ILE A 284 5.13 -20.04 -9.28
N LEU A 285 4.68 -20.42 -10.47
CA LEU A 285 5.55 -20.73 -11.61
C LEU A 285 6.33 -19.51 -12.10
N ARG A 286 5.79 -18.28 -11.96
CA ARG A 286 6.52 -17.04 -12.25
C ARG A 286 7.60 -16.76 -11.19
N ALA A 287 7.30 -16.95 -9.91
CA ALA A 287 8.26 -16.79 -8.83
C ALA A 287 9.43 -17.77 -8.96
N ASP A 288 9.15 -19.03 -9.32
CA ASP A 288 10.16 -20.06 -9.58
C ASP A 288 11.12 -19.66 -10.70
N ARG A 289 10.60 -19.26 -11.87
CA ARG A 289 11.42 -18.77 -13.00
C ARG A 289 12.22 -17.51 -12.69
N LEU A 290 11.80 -16.71 -11.72
CA LEU A 290 12.53 -15.53 -11.23
C LEU A 290 13.57 -15.88 -10.15
N GLY A 291 13.74 -17.16 -9.79
CA GLY A 291 14.71 -17.61 -8.78
C GLY A 291 14.33 -17.26 -7.34
N VAL A 292 13.06 -16.89 -7.09
CA VAL A 292 12.54 -16.55 -5.76
C VAL A 292 12.68 -17.76 -4.83
N LYS A 293 13.11 -17.53 -3.58
CA LYS A 293 13.39 -18.61 -2.62
C LYS A 293 12.13 -19.13 -1.91
N VAL A 294 11.21 -18.24 -1.55
CA VAL A 294 9.97 -18.55 -0.82
C VAL A 294 8.81 -17.75 -1.41
N ILE A 295 7.64 -18.37 -1.58
CA ILE A 295 6.39 -17.69 -1.93
C ILE A 295 5.31 -18.05 -0.89
N SER A 296 4.77 -17.03 -0.20
CA SER A 296 3.72 -17.23 0.81
C SER A 296 2.32 -17.12 0.21
N LEU A 297 1.47 -18.10 0.47
CA LEU A 297 0.06 -18.12 0.09
C LEU A 297 -0.78 -17.43 1.18
N ALA A 298 -1.06 -16.14 0.96
CA ALA A 298 -1.76 -15.26 1.88
C ALA A 298 -3.28 -15.53 1.99
N ALA A 299 -3.85 -15.31 3.19
CA ALA A 299 -5.29 -15.26 3.44
C ALA A 299 -6.09 -16.41 2.76
N LEU A 300 -6.98 -16.11 1.81
CA LEU A 300 -7.83 -17.09 1.12
C LEU A 300 -7.09 -17.90 0.04
N ASN A 301 -5.90 -17.47 -0.41
CA ASN A 301 -5.10 -18.20 -1.41
C ASN A 301 -4.57 -19.56 -0.89
N LYS A 302 -4.59 -19.76 0.43
CA LYS A 302 -4.25 -21.02 1.12
C LYS A 302 -5.48 -21.75 1.71
N ASN A 303 -6.69 -21.41 1.25
CA ASN A 303 -7.90 -22.08 1.70
C ASN A 303 -7.85 -23.58 1.32
N GLU A 304 -8.12 -24.45 2.28
CA GLU A 304 -8.06 -25.89 2.10
C GLU A 304 -9.11 -26.41 1.12
N ALA A 305 -10.31 -25.82 1.13
CA ALA A 305 -11.36 -26.12 0.16
C ALA A 305 -11.07 -25.58 -1.26
N LEU A 306 -10.10 -24.67 -1.41
CA LEU A 306 -9.68 -24.11 -2.68
C LEU A 306 -8.56 -24.94 -3.33
N ASN A 307 -7.53 -25.31 -2.57
CA ASN A 307 -6.32 -25.94 -3.09
C ASN A 307 -5.53 -26.79 -2.07
N GLY A 308 -6.18 -27.26 -1.00
CA GLY A 308 -5.54 -27.97 0.11
C GLY A 308 -4.65 -27.09 1.01
N GLY A 309 -4.57 -25.79 0.71
CA GLY A 309 -3.58 -24.88 1.28
C GLY A 309 -2.19 -25.13 0.72
N GLY A 310 -2.09 -25.05 -0.62
CA GLY A 310 -0.85 -25.13 -1.39
C GLY A 310 -0.47 -26.52 -1.92
N THR A 311 -1.00 -27.61 -1.36
CA THR A 311 -0.65 -28.98 -1.77
C THR A 311 -1.03 -29.28 -3.22
N LEU A 312 -2.12 -28.70 -3.73
CA LEU A 312 -2.50 -28.82 -5.15
C LEU A 312 -1.37 -28.42 -6.12
N PHE A 313 -0.59 -27.39 -5.77
CA PHE A 313 0.46 -26.87 -6.65
C PHE A 313 1.77 -27.64 -6.47
N VAL A 314 2.14 -27.98 -5.23
CA VAL A 314 3.37 -28.76 -4.93
C VAL A 314 3.26 -30.19 -5.47
N ASN A 315 2.09 -30.82 -5.38
CA ASN A 315 1.86 -32.16 -5.93
C ASN A 315 1.81 -32.17 -7.48
N LYS A 316 1.53 -31.02 -8.11
CA LYS A 316 1.43 -30.88 -9.57
C LYS A 316 2.77 -30.53 -10.22
N HIS A 317 3.64 -29.83 -9.49
CA HIS A 317 4.97 -29.38 -9.92
C HIS A 317 6.02 -29.79 -8.87
N PRO A 318 6.36 -31.09 -8.74
CA PRO A 318 7.29 -31.58 -7.72
C PRO A 318 8.72 -31.02 -7.87
N GLU A 319 9.09 -30.52 -9.05
CA GLU A 319 10.39 -29.95 -9.39
C GLU A 319 10.59 -28.48 -8.98
N LEU A 320 9.62 -27.86 -8.31
CA LEU A 320 9.69 -26.46 -7.86
C LEU A 320 10.94 -26.19 -7.01
N LYS A 321 11.64 -25.10 -7.38
CA LYS A 321 12.82 -24.54 -6.71
C LYS A 321 12.41 -23.52 -5.64
N VAL A 322 11.32 -22.77 -5.86
CA VAL A 322 10.68 -21.90 -4.87
C VAL A 322 9.94 -22.72 -3.81
N ARG A 323 10.12 -22.38 -2.52
CA ARG A 323 9.33 -22.97 -1.44
C ARG A 323 7.97 -22.30 -1.34
N VAL A 324 6.93 -23.01 -1.74
CA VAL A 324 5.53 -22.65 -1.43
C VAL A 324 5.31 -22.81 0.08
N VAL A 325 4.82 -21.76 0.72
CA VAL A 325 4.63 -21.64 2.18
C VAL A 325 3.25 -21.07 2.47
N HIS A 326 2.62 -21.48 3.57
CA HIS A 326 1.32 -20.93 4.00
C HIS A 326 1.35 -20.12 5.31
N GLY A 327 2.48 -20.11 6.01
CA GLY A 327 2.72 -19.36 7.25
C GLY A 327 1.73 -19.66 8.39
N ASN A 328 0.99 -20.75 8.32
CA ASN A 328 0.03 -21.13 9.35
C ASN A 328 0.76 -21.60 10.62
N THR A 329 1.97 -22.13 10.51
CA THR A 329 2.73 -22.56 11.70
C THR A 329 3.11 -21.36 12.58
N LEU A 330 3.61 -20.25 12.01
CA LEU A 330 3.81 -19.01 12.78
C LEU A 330 2.47 -18.40 13.23
N THR A 331 1.42 -18.52 12.42
CA THR A 331 0.08 -18.03 12.81
C THR A 331 -0.43 -18.74 14.07
N ALA A 332 -0.30 -20.07 14.12
CA ALA A 332 -0.61 -20.86 15.31
C ALA A 332 0.30 -20.48 16.49
N ALA A 333 1.60 -20.31 16.25
CA ALA A 333 2.57 -19.96 17.27
C ALA A 333 2.31 -18.62 17.96
N VAL A 334 1.89 -17.58 17.22
CA VAL A 334 1.49 -16.28 17.79
C VAL A 334 0.34 -16.46 18.77
N ILE A 335 -0.75 -17.08 18.32
CA ILE A 335 -1.95 -17.35 19.14
C ILE A 335 -1.57 -18.19 20.38
N LEU A 336 -0.72 -19.19 20.20
CA LEU A 336 -0.29 -20.11 21.26
C LEU A 336 0.63 -19.46 22.31
N ASN A 337 1.25 -18.31 22.00
CA ASN A 337 2.04 -17.52 22.95
C ASN A 337 1.29 -16.32 23.55
N GLU A 338 0.05 -16.06 23.14
CA GLU A 338 -0.86 -15.11 23.82
C GLU A 338 -1.49 -15.68 25.10
N PHE A 339 -1.55 -17.00 25.25
CA PHE A 339 -2.16 -17.63 26.42
C PHE A 339 -1.31 -17.44 27.69
N SER A 340 -1.97 -17.11 28.80
CA SER A 340 -1.31 -17.23 30.12
C SER A 340 -0.91 -18.68 30.38
N LYS A 341 0.25 -18.86 31.02
CA LYS A 341 0.79 -20.16 31.45
C LYS A 341 -0.12 -20.88 32.46
N ASP A 342 -1.05 -20.16 33.09
CA ASP A 342 -1.98 -20.69 34.10
C ASP A 342 -3.29 -21.27 33.51
N VAL A 343 -3.48 -21.21 32.18
CA VAL A 343 -4.70 -21.69 31.52
C VAL A 343 -4.77 -23.22 31.58
N LYS A 344 -5.67 -23.76 32.40
CA LYS A 344 -5.89 -25.21 32.56
C LYS A 344 -6.93 -25.80 31.60
N GLU A 345 -7.83 -24.97 31.07
CA GLU A 345 -8.89 -25.38 30.15
C GLU A 345 -9.16 -24.29 29.10
N VAL A 346 -9.44 -24.70 27.86
CA VAL A 346 -9.85 -23.84 26.75
C VAL A 346 -11.08 -24.39 26.04
N PHE A 347 -11.92 -23.51 25.49
CA PHE A 347 -12.99 -23.88 24.57
C PHE A 347 -12.65 -23.47 23.14
N LEU A 348 -12.70 -24.42 22.20
CA LEU A 348 -12.17 -24.24 20.85
C LEU A 348 -13.27 -24.42 19.79
N THR A 349 -13.65 -23.34 19.10
CA THR A 349 -14.51 -23.39 17.92
C THR A 349 -13.69 -23.65 16.66
N GLY A 350 -14.27 -24.32 15.66
CA GLY A 350 -13.51 -24.70 14.46
C GLY A 350 -12.41 -25.74 14.74
N ALA A 351 -12.55 -26.55 15.80
CA ALA A 351 -11.52 -27.46 16.32
C ALA A 351 -11.00 -28.51 15.31
N THR A 352 -11.77 -28.79 14.25
CA THR A 352 -11.41 -29.73 13.17
C THR A 352 -10.86 -29.03 11.91
N SER A 353 -10.61 -27.72 11.97
CA SER A 353 -9.86 -26.97 10.95
C SER A 353 -8.35 -27.19 11.09
N LYS A 354 -7.58 -26.82 10.05
CA LYS A 354 -6.11 -26.88 10.02
C LYS A 354 -5.43 -26.24 11.24
N LEU A 355 -5.81 -25.02 11.60
CA LEU A 355 -5.31 -24.34 12.80
C LEU A 355 -5.90 -24.95 14.07
N GLY A 356 -7.23 -25.17 14.12
CA GLY A 356 -7.89 -25.73 15.30
C GLY A 356 -7.31 -27.08 15.74
N ARG A 357 -7.04 -27.98 14.80
CA ARG A 357 -6.31 -29.24 15.04
C ARG A 357 -4.95 -28.99 15.69
N ALA A 358 -4.16 -28.09 15.13
CA ALA A 358 -2.80 -27.82 15.61
C ALA A 358 -2.81 -27.21 17.01
N THR A 359 -3.69 -26.23 17.25
CA THR A 359 -3.93 -25.65 18.58
C THR A 359 -4.37 -26.72 19.58
N ALA A 360 -5.30 -27.60 19.22
CA ALA A 360 -5.77 -28.67 20.10
C ALA A 360 -4.64 -29.65 20.45
N LEU A 361 -3.89 -30.15 19.46
CA LEU A 361 -2.77 -31.07 19.66
C LEU A 361 -1.63 -30.43 20.48
N TYR A 362 -1.32 -29.16 20.24
CA TYR A 362 -0.30 -28.44 20.99
C TYR A 362 -0.71 -28.25 22.46
N LEU A 363 -1.92 -27.73 22.73
CA LEU A 363 -2.39 -27.50 24.10
C LEU A 363 -2.57 -28.81 24.88
N CYS A 364 -3.01 -29.87 24.21
CA CYS A 364 -3.04 -31.24 24.72
C CYS A 364 -1.64 -31.72 25.18
N ARG A 365 -0.60 -31.53 24.37
CA ARG A 365 0.80 -31.83 24.75
C ARG A 365 1.31 -30.98 25.92
N LYS A 366 0.84 -29.74 26.08
CA LYS A 366 1.12 -28.88 27.25
C LYS A 366 0.20 -29.19 28.46
N ARG A 367 -0.59 -30.28 28.42
CA ARG A 367 -1.52 -30.73 29.48
C ARG A 367 -2.64 -29.73 29.83
N VAL A 368 -3.08 -28.95 28.83
CA VAL A 368 -4.24 -28.06 28.91
C VAL A 368 -5.46 -28.78 28.34
N ARG A 369 -6.60 -28.77 29.05
CA ARG A 369 -7.83 -29.43 28.62
C ARG A 369 -8.50 -28.64 27.48
N VAL A 370 -8.78 -29.31 26.36
CA VAL A 370 -9.35 -28.68 25.15
C VAL A 370 -10.77 -29.20 24.93
N LEU A 371 -11.76 -28.33 25.16
CA LEU A 371 -13.15 -28.58 24.81
C LEU A 371 -13.34 -28.31 23.31
N MET A 372 -13.22 -29.35 22.49
CA MET A 372 -13.25 -29.29 21.03
C MET A 372 -14.69 -29.27 20.50
N LEU A 373 -15.16 -28.11 20.03
CA LEU A 373 -16.52 -27.99 19.48
C LEU A 373 -16.62 -28.65 18.09
N THR A 374 -17.20 -29.85 18.02
CA THR A 374 -17.55 -30.48 16.74
C THR A 374 -18.68 -31.51 16.86
N SER A 375 -19.59 -31.50 15.87
CA SER A 375 -20.62 -32.51 15.68
C SER A 375 -20.12 -33.79 15.00
N SER A 376 -18.93 -33.76 14.37
CA SER A 376 -18.36 -34.92 13.68
C SER A 376 -17.42 -35.70 14.59
N THR A 377 -17.95 -36.74 15.21
CA THR A 377 -17.19 -37.68 16.07
C THR A 377 -16.04 -38.33 15.30
N GLU A 378 -16.20 -38.63 14.01
CA GLU A 378 -15.13 -39.15 13.15
C GLU A 378 -13.91 -38.20 13.08
N ARG A 379 -14.16 -36.89 12.86
CA ARG A 379 -13.10 -35.89 12.80
C ARG A 379 -12.44 -35.67 14.16
N PHE A 380 -13.21 -35.73 15.25
CA PHE A 380 -12.66 -35.71 16.60
C PHE A 380 -11.77 -36.93 16.86
N GLN A 381 -12.28 -38.14 16.58
CA GLN A 381 -11.55 -39.40 16.77
C GLN A 381 -10.28 -39.49 15.92
N LYS A 382 -10.26 -38.87 14.73
CA LYS A 382 -9.02 -38.74 13.96
C LYS A 382 -7.97 -37.90 14.71
N ILE A 383 -8.34 -36.72 15.21
CA ILE A 383 -7.41 -35.83 15.93
C ILE A 383 -6.99 -36.45 17.28
N LEU A 384 -7.90 -37.15 17.97
CA LEU A 384 -7.59 -37.89 19.20
C LEU A 384 -6.49 -38.93 18.97
N LYS A 385 -6.56 -39.70 17.87
CA LYS A 385 -5.53 -40.68 17.48
C LYS A 385 -4.20 -40.06 17.04
N GLU A 386 -4.17 -38.77 16.72
CA GLU A 386 -2.95 -38.01 16.40
C GLU A 386 -2.30 -37.40 17.66
N ALA A 387 -2.97 -37.44 18.83
CA ALA A 387 -2.42 -36.99 20.11
C ALA A 387 -1.62 -38.11 20.81
N PRO A 388 -0.52 -37.79 21.52
CA PRO A 388 0.21 -38.74 22.37
C PRO A 388 -0.71 -39.42 23.38
N VAL A 389 -0.50 -40.73 23.61
CA VAL A 389 -1.42 -41.58 24.39
C VAL A 389 -1.59 -41.10 25.84
N ASP A 390 -0.54 -40.56 26.46
CA ASP A 390 -0.58 -39.97 27.81
C ASP A 390 -1.38 -38.65 27.86
N CYS A 391 -1.47 -37.95 26.72
CA CYS A 391 -2.13 -36.65 26.59
C CYS A 391 -3.58 -36.75 26.07
N GLN A 392 -4.02 -37.88 25.50
CA GLN A 392 -5.34 -38.02 24.85
C GLN A 392 -6.52 -37.61 25.75
N ASN A 393 -6.43 -37.86 27.06
CA ASN A 393 -7.47 -37.50 28.05
C ASN A 393 -7.73 -35.98 28.17
N TYR A 394 -6.82 -35.13 27.67
CA TYR A 394 -7.01 -33.68 27.63
C TYR A 394 -7.89 -33.21 26.47
N LEU A 395 -8.14 -34.03 25.44
CA LEU A 395 -9.04 -33.69 24.32
C LEU A 395 -10.46 -34.17 24.61
N VAL A 396 -11.42 -33.26 24.66
CA VAL A 396 -12.83 -33.56 24.97
C VAL A 396 -13.73 -33.08 23.83
N GLN A 397 -14.47 -33.99 23.20
CA GLN A 397 -15.49 -33.61 22.22
C GLN A 397 -16.67 -32.94 22.91
N VAL A 398 -17.06 -31.75 22.43
CA VAL A 398 -18.29 -31.08 22.83
C VAL A 398 -19.11 -30.72 21.59
N THR A 399 -20.43 -30.87 21.67
CA THR A 399 -21.33 -30.70 20.52
C THR A 399 -22.15 -29.41 20.56
N LYS A 400 -22.15 -28.69 21.69
CA LYS A 400 -22.92 -27.45 21.90
C LYS A 400 -22.12 -26.44 22.76
N TYR A 401 -22.41 -25.15 22.61
CA TYR A 401 -21.74 -24.06 23.31
C TYR A 401 -21.98 -24.02 24.83
N GLN A 402 -23.05 -24.64 25.33
CA GLN A 402 -23.32 -24.73 26.76
C GLN A 402 -22.19 -25.38 27.55
N ALA A 403 -21.39 -26.24 26.93
CA ALA A 403 -20.21 -26.85 27.56
C ALA A 403 -19.11 -25.83 27.94
N ALA A 404 -19.16 -24.60 27.39
CA ALA A 404 -18.17 -23.56 27.60
C ALA A 404 -18.50 -22.59 28.75
N GLN A 405 -19.65 -22.75 29.42
CA GLN A 405 -20.16 -21.82 30.45
C GLN A 405 -19.18 -21.51 31.59
N ASN A 406 -18.30 -22.46 31.93
CA ASN A 406 -17.30 -22.31 33.00
C ASN A 406 -15.89 -21.96 32.48
N CYS A 407 -15.69 -21.92 31.15
CA CYS A 407 -14.39 -21.73 30.53
C CYS A 407 -14.17 -20.27 30.12
N LYS A 408 -13.20 -19.59 30.74
CA LYS A 408 -12.86 -18.17 30.46
C LYS A 408 -11.92 -17.95 29.29
N THR A 409 -11.32 -19.00 28.73
CA THR A 409 -10.39 -18.91 27.60
C THR A 409 -11.03 -19.50 26.36
N TRP A 410 -11.45 -18.64 25.44
CA TRP A 410 -12.11 -19.03 24.20
C TRP A 410 -11.17 -18.86 23.01
N ILE A 411 -11.16 -19.85 22.12
CA ILE A 411 -10.38 -19.85 20.89
C ILE A 411 -11.35 -19.98 19.71
N VAL A 412 -11.46 -18.90 18.94
CA VAL A 412 -12.48 -18.72 17.90
C VAL A 412 -11.88 -19.02 16.52
N GLY A 413 -11.97 -20.30 16.12
CA GLY A 413 -11.56 -20.80 14.79
C GLY A 413 -12.67 -20.89 13.75
N LYS A 414 -13.92 -20.61 14.14
CA LYS A 414 -15.09 -20.45 13.26
C LYS A 414 -15.84 -19.18 13.69
N TRP A 415 -16.42 -18.46 12.73
CA TRP A 415 -17.26 -17.30 13.02
C TRP A 415 -18.47 -17.70 13.88
N ILE A 416 -18.77 -16.91 14.90
CA ILE A 416 -19.85 -17.15 15.87
C ILE A 416 -20.75 -15.92 16.05
N THR A 417 -22.05 -16.19 16.14
CA THR A 417 -23.12 -15.21 16.34
C THR A 417 -23.09 -14.57 17.74
N PRO A 418 -23.79 -13.43 17.95
CA PRO A 418 -23.96 -12.83 19.28
C PRO A 418 -24.58 -13.78 20.33
N TRP A 419 -25.43 -14.73 19.90
CA TRP A 419 -26.03 -15.73 20.79
C TRP A 419 -25.08 -16.88 21.10
N GLU A 420 -24.19 -17.27 20.19
CA GLU A 420 -23.12 -18.23 20.49
C GLU A 420 -22.08 -17.59 21.45
N GLN A 421 -21.85 -16.27 21.37
CA GLN A 421 -21.04 -15.50 22.33
C GLN A 421 -21.68 -15.32 23.72
N SER A 422 -23.00 -15.49 23.88
CA SER A 422 -23.65 -15.31 25.19
C SER A 422 -23.36 -16.45 26.16
N TRP A 423 -22.92 -17.61 25.67
CA TRP A 423 -22.50 -18.75 26.49
C TRP A 423 -21.13 -18.59 27.16
N ALA A 424 -20.37 -17.54 26.83
CA ALA A 424 -19.10 -17.23 27.48
C ALA A 424 -19.30 -16.64 28.89
N PRO A 425 -18.60 -17.11 29.93
CA PRO A 425 -18.65 -16.48 31.26
C PRO A 425 -18.11 -15.05 31.23
N SER A 426 -18.53 -14.24 32.21
CA SER A 426 -18.04 -12.87 32.33
C SER A 426 -16.53 -12.82 32.63
N GLY A 427 -15.83 -11.87 32.02
CA GLY A 427 -14.37 -11.81 32.01
C GLY A 427 -13.69 -12.83 31.10
N THR A 428 -14.38 -13.33 30.07
CA THR A 428 -13.77 -14.19 29.03
C THR A 428 -12.85 -13.38 28.13
N HIS A 429 -11.73 -14.00 27.69
CA HIS A 429 -10.96 -13.52 26.54
C HIS A 429 -11.19 -14.43 25.32
N PHE A 430 -11.55 -13.81 24.19
CA PHE A 430 -11.74 -14.47 22.90
C PHE A 430 -10.49 -14.29 22.03
N HIS A 431 -9.56 -15.23 22.07
CA HIS A 431 -8.50 -15.34 21.05
C HIS A 431 -9.14 -15.76 19.73
N GLN A 432 -8.77 -15.16 18.60
CA GLN A 432 -9.43 -15.44 17.31
C GLN A 432 -8.46 -15.60 16.13
N PHE A 433 -8.73 -16.60 15.30
CA PHE A 433 -8.05 -16.80 14.01
C PHE A 433 -9.01 -16.97 12.83
N VAL A 434 -10.32 -16.84 13.09
CA VAL A 434 -11.32 -16.69 12.04
C VAL A 434 -11.11 -15.38 11.28
N VAL A 435 -11.20 -15.44 9.94
CA VAL A 435 -11.21 -14.28 9.06
C VAL A 435 -12.52 -14.28 8.26
N PRO A 436 -13.35 -13.23 8.31
CA PRO A 436 -13.19 -12.02 9.12
C PRO A 436 -13.34 -12.27 10.64
N PRO A 437 -12.82 -11.35 11.49
CA PRO A 437 -13.04 -11.38 12.94
C PRO A 437 -14.51 -11.47 13.35
N ILE A 438 -14.77 -11.93 14.58
CA ILE A 438 -16.10 -11.81 15.18
C ILE A 438 -16.38 -10.40 15.68
N LEU A 439 -17.66 -10.01 15.70
CA LEU A 439 -18.09 -8.72 16.23
C LEU A 439 -17.97 -8.74 17.77
N PRO A 440 -17.34 -7.73 18.40
CA PRO A 440 -17.19 -7.64 19.85
C PRO A 440 -18.49 -7.14 20.51
N ILE A 441 -19.44 -8.04 20.76
CA ILE A 441 -20.77 -7.71 21.30
C ILE A 441 -20.76 -7.62 22.84
N ARG A 442 -20.02 -8.51 23.52
CA ARG A 442 -19.96 -8.61 24.98
C ARG A 442 -19.03 -7.56 25.56
N ARG A 443 -19.57 -6.54 26.22
CA ARG A 443 -18.80 -5.48 26.90
C ARG A 443 -18.05 -5.97 28.15
N ASP A 444 -18.46 -7.11 28.70
CA ASP A 444 -17.89 -7.76 29.88
C ASP A 444 -16.87 -8.86 29.51
N CYS A 445 -16.47 -8.92 28.24
CA CYS A 445 -15.44 -9.81 27.71
C CYS A 445 -14.41 -9.00 26.90
N THR A 446 -13.24 -9.58 26.66
CA THR A 446 -12.19 -9.01 25.81
C THR A 446 -11.95 -9.89 24.59
N TYR A 447 -11.41 -9.28 23.52
CA TYR A 447 -11.22 -9.94 22.22
C TYR A 447 -9.79 -9.70 21.75
N GLY A 448 -9.11 -10.75 21.32
CA GLY A 448 -7.79 -10.65 20.71
C GLY A 448 -7.88 -10.13 19.27
N ASP A 449 -6.82 -9.52 18.78
CA ASP A 449 -6.69 -9.14 17.37
C ASP A 449 -6.36 -10.36 16.50
N LEU A 450 -6.30 -10.17 15.18
CA LEU A 450 -5.79 -11.21 14.28
C LEU A 450 -4.27 -11.31 14.42
N ALA A 451 -3.78 -12.52 14.71
CA ALA A 451 -2.37 -12.87 14.84
C ALA A 451 -1.47 -12.15 13.81
N ALA A 452 -0.65 -11.21 14.32
CA ALA A 452 0.19 -10.31 13.53
C ALA A 452 1.57 -10.12 14.19
N MET A 453 2.56 -9.83 13.35
CA MET A 453 3.94 -9.57 13.77
C MET A 453 4.37 -8.19 13.28
N ARG A 454 4.98 -7.40 14.17
CA ARG A 454 5.75 -6.22 13.79
C ARG A 454 7.10 -6.68 13.21
N LEU A 455 7.45 -6.16 12.05
CA LEU A 455 8.71 -6.41 11.37
C LEU A 455 9.88 -5.78 12.16
N PRO A 456 11.12 -6.23 11.93
CA PRO A 456 12.30 -5.67 12.60
C PRO A 456 12.48 -4.18 12.27
N PRO A 457 13.11 -3.38 13.15
CA PRO A 457 13.30 -1.94 12.92
C PRO A 457 14.25 -1.62 11.75
N ASP A 458 15.06 -2.59 11.33
CA ASP A 458 15.95 -2.52 10.16
C ASP A 458 15.26 -2.89 8.83
N VAL A 459 13.93 -2.71 8.75
CA VAL A 459 13.15 -2.87 7.53
C VAL A 459 13.07 -1.57 6.73
N GLU A 460 13.36 -1.65 5.44
CA GLU A 460 13.48 -0.51 4.53
C GLU A 460 12.40 -0.54 3.44
N GLY A 461 12.09 0.62 2.85
CA GLY A 461 11.21 0.70 1.68
C GLY A 461 9.74 0.34 1.93
N LEU A 462 9.28 0.29 3.18
CA LEU A 462 7.87 0.04 3.55
C LEU A 462 6.93 1.09 2.92
N GLY A 463 6.46 0.84 1.70
CA GLY A 463 5.59 1.77 0.97
C GLY A 463 4.20 1.95 1.59
N SER A 464 3.60 0.87 2.11
CA SER A 464 2.22 0.84 2.59
C SER A 464 2.03 0.09 3.92
N CYS A 465 0.88 0.33 4.56
CA CYS A 465 0.27 -0.59 5.52
C CYS A 465 -0.18 -1.90 4.85
N GLU A 466 -0.45 -2.92 5.66
CA GLU A 466 -0.97 -4.21 5.20
C GLU A 466 -2.44 -4.38 5.59
N TYR A 467 -3.35 -4.02 4.67
CA TYR A 467 -4.79 -4.02 4.93
C TYR A 467 -5.14 -3.23 6.21
N THR A 468 -5.71 -3.86 7.24
CA THR A 468 -6.04 -3.22 8.53
C THR A 468 -4.86 -3.08 9.50
N MET A 469 -3.65 -3.52 9.14
CA MET A 469 -2.48 -3.47 10.01
C MET A 469 -1.75 -2.11 9.94
N GLU A 470 -1.02 -1.76 11.01
CA GLU A 470 -0.13 -0.59 11.02
C GLU A 470 1.05 -0.71 10.04
N ARG A 471 1.73 0.41 9.76
CA ARG A 471 2.96 0.40 8.97
C ARG A 471 4.03 -0.41 9.71
N GLY A 472 4.61 -1.38 9.02
CA GLY A 472 5.59 -2.30 9.61
C GLY A 472 4.98 -3.43 10.43
N VAL A 473 3.64 -3.59 10.45
CA VAL A 473 2.96 -4.78 10.95
C VAL A 473 2.42 -5.58 9.77
N VAL A 474 2.61 -6.90 9.82
CA VAL A 474 2.12 -7.86 8.83
C VAL A 474 1.38 -9.00 9.54
N HIS A 475 0.42 -9.64 8.86
CA HIS A 475 -0.22 -10.83 9.41
C HIS A 475 0.82 -11.94 9.65
N ALA A 476 0.63 -12.75 10.69
CA ALA A 476 1.59 -13.78 11.09
C ALA A 476 1.91 -14.78 9.96
N CYS A 477 1.01 -14.98 8.99
CA CYS A 477 1.27 -15.82 7.82
C CYS A 477 2.12 -15.19 6.71
N HIS A 478 2.22 -13.86 6.65
CA HIS A 478 3.24 -13.21 5.82
C HIS A 478 4.60 -13.29 6.52
N ALA A 479 4.64 -12.97 7.82
CA ALA A 479 5.83 -13.14 8.65
C ALA A 479 6.38 -14.58 8.62
N GLY A 480 5.52 -15.61 8.57
CA GLY A 480 5.96 -17.00 8.43
C GLY A 480 6.77 -17.25 7.15
N GLY A 481 6.38 -16.61 6.03
CA GLY A 481 7.15 -16.64 4.78
C GLY A 481 8.49 -15.90 4.88
N VAL A 482 8.54 -14.78 5.63
CA VAL A 482 9.78 -14.05 5.92
C VAL A 482 10.73 -14.90 6.75
N VAL A 483 10.25 -15.49 7.85
CA VAL A 483 11.06 -16.34 8.75
C VAL A 483 11.59 -17.57 8.02
N HIS A 484 10.75 -18.24 7.22
CA HIS A 484 11.16 -19.37 6.37
C HIS A 484 12.28 -19.00 5.38
N GLN A 485 12.24 -17.76 4.85
CA GLN A 485 13.26 -17.23 3.94
C GLN A 485 14.56 -16.83 4.66
N LEU A 486 14.45 -16.25 5.86
CA LEU A 486 15.59 -15.80 6.67
C LEU A 486 16.39 -16.98 7.25
N GLU A 487 15.70 -18.00 7.79
CA GLU A 487 16.31 -19.26 8.26
C GLU A 487 16.74 -20.19 7.12
N GLY A 488 16.36 -19.88 5.87
CA GLY A 488 16.77 -20.63 4.68
C GLY A 488 16.21 -22.05 4.59
N TRP A 489 15.04 -22.32 5.17
CA TRP A 489 14.46 -23.65 5.19
C TRP A 489 14.12 -24.17 3.77
N SER A 490 14.31 -25.48 3.58
CA SER A 490 14.28 -26.16 2.27
C SER A 490 13.02 -27.00 2.02
N HIS A 491 12.00 -26.92 2.89
CA HIS A 491 10.76 -27.69 2.78
C HIS A 491 9.60 -26.81 2.26
N HIS A 492 8.49 -27.43 1.88
CA HIS A 492 7.24 -26.70 1.65
C HIS A 492 6.43 -26.65 2.95
N GLU A 493 5.95 -25.46 3.34
CA GLU A 493 4.99 -25.34 4.44
C GLU A 493 3.57 -25.31 3.86
N VAL A 494 3.07 -26.49 3.45
CA VAL A 494 1.75 -26.69 2.84
C VAL A 494 1.03 -27.88 3.47
N GLY A 495 -0.29 -27.98 3.30
CA GLY A 495 -1.05 -29.10 3.86
C GLY A 495 -1.33 -28.92 5.35
N ALA A 496 -1.15 -29.96 6.17
CA ALA A 496 -1.40 -29.87 7.60
C ALA A 496 -0.27 -29.11 8.34
N ILE A 497 -0.59 -28.45 9.45
CA ILE A 497 0.42 -27.87 10.33
C ILE A 497 1.15 -28.98 11.09
N ASP A 498 2.47 -28.95 10.98
CA ASP A 498 3.43 -29.67 11.83
C ASP A 498 3.46 -29.00 13.23
N VAL A 499 3.05 -29.75 14.25
CA VAL A 499 2.90 -29.26 15.63
C VAL A 499 4.26 -29.10 16.31
N ASP A 500 5.23 -29.94 15.93
CA ASP A 500 6.58 -29.96 16.50
C ASP A 500 7.43 -28.77 16.01
N ARG A 501 7.01 -28.11 14.92
CA ARG A 501 7.61 -26.86 14.42
C ARG A 501 7.07 -25.59 15.06
N ILE A 502 6.00 -25.63 15.86
CA ILE A 502 5.37 -24.41 16.39
C ILE A 502 6.35 -23.60 17.25
N ASP A 503 7.00 -24.24 18.23
CA ASP A 503 7.98 -23.58 19.12
C ASP A 503 9.25 -23.16 18.33
N LEU A 504 9.71 -24.00 17.39
CA LEU A 504 10.86 -23.69 16.53
C LEU A 504 10.63 -22.45 15.65
N VAL A 505 9.43 -22.32 15.06
CA VAL A 505 9.06 -21.20 14.19
C VAL A 505 8.84 -19.91 14.99
N TRP A 506 8.39 -20.02 16.24
CA TRP A 506 8.30 -18.90 17.18
C TRP A 506 9.68 -18.31 17.51
N GLU A 507 10.59 -19.15 18.01
CA GLU A 507 11.94 -18.71 18.40
C GLU A 507 12.72 -18.15 17.21
N ALA A 508 12.56 -18.74 16.02
CA ALA A 508 13.12 -18.20 14.77
C ALA A 508 12.58 -16.78 14.44
N ALA A 509 11.29 -16.51 14.68
CA ALA A 509 10.73 -15.18 14.46
C ALA A 509 11.30 -14.14 15.43
N LEU A 510 11.39 -14.48 16.72
CA LEU A 510 11.97 -13.61 17.76
C LEU A 510 13.47 -13.37 17.53
N LYS A 511 14.23 -14.43 17.22
CA LYS A 511 15.66 -14.39 16.82
C LYS A 511 15.91 -13.43 15.66
N HIS A 512 15.02 -13.39 14.67
CA HIS A 512 15.14 -12.47 13.54
C HIS A 512 14.68 -11.03 13.85
N GLY A 513 14.12 -10.77 15.03
CA GLY A 513 13.71 -9.45 15.50
C GLY A 513 12.25 -9.11 15.17
N LEU A 514 11.46 -10.06 14.68
CA LEU A 514 10.01 -9.89 14.56
C LEU A 514 9.39 -9.98 15.96
N LYS A 515 8.37 -9.16 16.24
CA LYS A 515 7.70 -9.13 17.56
C LYS A 515 6.21 -9.36 17.41
N PRO A 516 5.54 -10.13 18.29
CA PRO A 516 4.08 -10.22 18.29
C PRO A 516 3.45 -8.84 18.52
N VAL A 517 2.31 -8.60 17.87
CA VAL A 517 1.48 -7.42 18.16
C VAL A 517 0.42 -7.83 19.18
N SER A 518 0.80 -7.83 20.46
CA SER A 518 -0.11 -8.08 21.57
C SER A 518 -1.04 -6.88 21.77
N SER A 519 -2.36 -7.11 21.79
CA SER A 519 -3.36 -6.11 22.18
C SER A 519 -3.25 -5.69 23.66
N VAL A 520 -2.53 -6.47 24.48
CA VAL A 520 -2.22 -6.16 25.88
C VAL A 520 -1.04 -5.18 25.97
N ASN A 521 -1.29 -3.90 25.68
CA ASN A 521 -0.51 -2.75 26.16
C ASN A 521 -1.22 -1.41 25.88
N ASN A 522 -2.28 -1.14 26.65
CA ASN A 522 -2.75 0.17 27.11
C ASN A 522 -3.77 -0.05 28.24
#